data_AF-A0A2A3AWD7-F1
#
_entry.id   AF-A0A2A3AWD7-F1
#
_cell.length_a   1.000
_cell.length_b   1.000
_cell.length_c   1.000
_cell.angle_alpha   90.00
_cell.angle_beta   90.00
_cell.angle_gamma   90.00
#
_symmetry.space_group_name_H-M   'P 1'
#
loop_
_entity.id
_entity.type
_entity.pdbx_description
1 polymer ?
#
loop_
_entity_poly.entity_id
_entity_poly.type
_entity_poly.pdbx_seq_one_letter_code
_entity_poly.pdbx_strand_id
1 'polypeptide(L)'
;MTSRTMAVVLCAAFAALFGAARAEQPPKLPELSPTGADACFGRVYDAAHLKAHPRQKVARIFFFYGHDPVSRTNEEPAANQDTSYNGFLTTTVRGAKKPEWASSWCNKEDPGDKASGIRCGMDCDRTLASLRVDDKGKLLLSGLSPDVYLDPDSEEQLGEAEYNKQALGSEDDNFKLDPMPAETCKAEFARIDPIDPALGEPLRVRLKSDQPFCFGHDYDDAHLKSHPNQLTQSIRVFRGPVELASFSAGGDAANWPDGADVAVSVTTRQKGKKVTQIYSCQGEADQWRCSASSKTSDFSCDVSQKEIFLKRGVNGTMMVANPNNAVAVLDLCSKAADGKTRSDDKVYRLQPMPQSACAP
;
A
#
# COMPACT_ATOMS: atom_id res chain seq x y z
N MET A 1 55.56 58.59 27.87
CA MET A 1 55.51 58.42 29.35
C MET A 1 54.05 58.31 29.74
N THR A 2 53.70 57.28 30.52
CA THR A 2 52.58 57.18 31.49
C THR A 2 51.15 57.48 30.99
N SER A 3 50.09 56.77 31.35
CA SER A 3 49.83 55.50 32.04
C SER A 3 48.31 55.28 31.93
N ARG A 4 47.91 54.03 32.18
CA ARG A 4 46.58 53.39 32.32
C ARG A 4 45.46 54.29 32.92
N THR A 5 44.15 54.04 32.74
CA THR A 5 43.43 52.81 33.17
C THR A 5 41.96 52.76 32.66
N MET A 6 41.43 51.53 32.64
CA MET A 6 40.16 50.95 32.17
C MET A 6 38.82 51.60 32.59
N ALA A 7 37.79 51.35 31.76
CA ALA A 7 36.54 50.73 32.22
C ALA A 7 35.91 49.91 31.07
N VAL A 8 35.81 48.60 31.27
CA VAL A 8 35.15 47.63 30.40
C VAL A 8 33.65 47.64 30.74
N VAL A 9 32.79 47.80 29.74
CA VAL A 9 31.36 47.44 29.84
C VAL A 9 31.08 46.43 28.73
N LEU A 10 30.88 45.18 29.16
CA LEU A 10 30.28 44.11 28.37
C LEU A 10 28.83 44.47 28.06
N CYS A 11 28.45 44.58 26.79
CA CYS A 11 27.07 44.38 26.35
C CYS A 11 27.02 43.07 25.56
N ALA A 12 26.61 42.00 26.26
CA ALA A 12 26.35 40.69 25.69
C ALA A 12 25.13 40.74 24.76
N ALA A 13 25.22 39.96 23.69
CA ALA A 13 24.25 39.80 22.62
C ALA A 13 22.90 39.28 23.13
N PHE A 14 21.82 39.95 22.72
CA PHE A 14 20.47 39.39 22.67
C PHE A 14 20.23 38.85 21.25
N ALA A 15 20.66 37.60 21.00
CA ALA A 15 20.16 36.82 19.89
C ALA A 15 18.80 36.24 20.32
N ALA A 16 17.72 36.90 19.92
CA ALA A 16 16.36 36.37 20.07
C ALA A 16 16.21 35.14 19.15
N LEU A 17 16.34 33.96 19.74
CA LEU A 17 15.90 32.69 19.17
C LEU A 17 14.37 32.73 19.04
N PHE A 18 13.87 33.15 17.88
CA PHE A 18 12.51 32.83 17.48
C PHE A 18 12.47 31.36 17.05
N GLY A 19 12.30 30.47 18.03
CA GLY A 19 11.78 29.14 17.77
C GLY A 19 10.34 29.28 17.30
N ALA A 20 10.08 29.09 16.01
CA ALA A 20 8.74 28.91 15.52
C ALA A 20 8.20 27.59 16.10
N ALA A 21 7.54 27.67 17.25
CA ALA A 21 6.66 26.60 17.71
C ALA A 21 5.54 26.49 16.67
N ARG A 22 5.63 25.50 15.78
CA ARG A 22 4.46 25.06 15.03
C ARG A 22 3.44 24.58 16.05
N ALA A 23 2.31 25.28 16.16
CA ALA A 23 1.18 24.80 16.93
C ALA A 23 0.74 23.47 16.29
N GLU A 24 0.97 22.36 16.99
CA GLU A 24 0.38 21.08 16.63
C GLU A 24 -1.14 21.26 16.62
N GLN A 25 -1.79 20.93 15.49
CA GLN A 25 -3.24 20.96 15.43
C GLN A 25 -3.78 19.94 16.44
N PRO A 26 -4.82 20.29 17.21
CA PRO A 26 -5.44 19.35 18.12
C PRO A 26 -5.98 18.14 17.34
N PRO A 27 -5.94 16.92 17.91
CA PRO A 27 -6.44 15.73 17.24
C PRO A 27 -7.92 15.90 16.85
N LYS A 28 -8.29 15.41 15.65
CA LYS A 28 -9.65 15.58 15.09
C LYS A 28 -10.75 14.97 15.97
N LEU A 29 -10.46 13.85 16.63
CA LEU A 29 -11.38 13.14 17.55
C LEU A 29 -10.65 12.74 18.84
N PRO A 30 -10.45 13.67 19.79
CA PRO A 30 -9.71 13.40 21.04
C PRO A 30 -10.36 12.33 21.92
N GLU A 31 -11.66 12.07 21.76
CA GLU A 31 -12.37 11.02 22.48
C GLU A 31 -11.91 9.62 22.07
N LEU A 32 -11.55 9.43 20.79
CA LEU A 32 -10.98 8.17 20.29
C LEU A 32 -9.46 8.14 20.45
N SER A 33 -8.81 9.27 20.20
CA SER A 33 -7.35 9.41 20.28
C SER A 33 -6.94 10.73 20.93
N PRO A 34 -6.76 10.76 22.27
CA PRO A 34 -6.42 11.97 23.00
C PRO A 34 -5.08 12.61 22.58
N THR A 35 -4.15 11.80 22.07
CA THR A 35 -2.81 12.23 21.65
C THR A 35 -2.64 12.31 20.13
N GLY A 36 -3.68 11.97 19.36
CA GLY A 36 -3.58 11.82 17.90
C GLY A 36 -2.89 10.55 17.42
N ALA A 37 -2.46 9.65 18.33
CA ALA A 37 -1.90 8.36 17.97
C ALA A 37 -2.98 7.36 17.50
N ASP A 38 -2.57 6.30 16.79
CA ASP A 38 -3.46 5.20 16.43
C ASP A 38 -4.15 4.61 17.67
N ALA A 39 -5.46 4.38 17.56
CA ALA A 39 -6.29 3.80 18.61
C ALA A 39 -6.99 2.52 18.13
N CYS A 40 -7.08 1.53 19.01
CA CYS A 40 -7.70 0.24 18.72
C CYS A 40 -8.75 -0.12 19.77
N PHE A 41 -9.89 -0.59 19.30
CA PHE A 41 -10.98 -1.10 20.12
C PHE A 41 -11.42 -2.44 19.56
N GLY A 42 -11.57 -3.45 20.42
CA GLY A 42 -11.88 -4.79 19.94
C GLY A 42 -12.73 -5.62 20.88
N ARG A 43 -13.29 -6.68 20.33
CA ARG A 43 -13.93 -7.74 21.10
C ARG A 43 -13.83 -9.07 20.36
N VAL A 44 -13.54 -10.11 21.12
CA VAL A 44 -13.54 -11.51 20.67
C VAL A 44 -14.57 -12.26 21.49
N TYR A 45 -15.49 -12.94 20.80
CA TYR A 45 -16.53 -13.74 21.42
C TYR A 45 -16.11 -15.20 21.45
N ASP A 46 -16.25 -15.83 22.61
CA ASP A 46 -15.95 -17.24 22.78
C ASP A 46 -17.11 -18.14 22.29
N ALA A 47 -16.86 -19.45 22.26
CA ALA A 47 -17.86 -20.42 21.81
C ALA A 47 -19.12 -20.44 22.69
N ALA A 48 -19.03 -20.09 23.98
CA ALA A 48 -20.16 -20.11 24.90
C ALA A 48 -21.11 -18.93 24.62
N HIS A 49 -20.57 -17.73 24.48
CA HIS A 49 -21.30 -16.55 24.04
C HIS A 49 -21.97 -16.81 22.70
N LEU A 50 -21.20 -17.30 21.74
CA LEU A 50 -21.70 -17.55 20.40
C LEU A 50 -22.81 -18.63 20.40
N LYS A 51 -22.72 -19.65 21.25
CA LYS A 51 -23.81 -20.63 21.41
C LYS A 51 -25.08 -20.00 22.01
N ALA A 52 -24.96 -19.04 22.92
CA ALA A 52 -26.09 -18.33 23.51
C ALA A 52 -26.74 -17.31 22.54
N HIS A 53 -25.99 -16.86 21.53
CA HIS A 53 -26.41 -15.87 20.55
C HIS A 53 -26.43 -16.47 19.14
N PRO A 54 -27.41 -17.34 18.80
CA PRO A 54 -27.39 -18.10 17.55
C PRO A 54 -27.52 -17.23 16.30
N ARG A 55 -28.05 -16.00 16.41
CA ARG A 55 -28.19 -15.07 15.28
C ARG A 55 -27.03 -14.08 15.18
N GLN A 56 -26.06 -14.12 16.08
CA GLN A 56 -24.83 -13.33 15.99
C GLN A 56 -23.81 -14.09 15.14
N LYS A 57 -23.47 -13.61 13.94
CA LYS A 57 -22.46 -14.23 13.08
C LYS A 57 -21.06 -13.73 13.41
N VAL A 58 -20.90 -12.50 13.87
CA VAL A 58 -19.60 -11.91 14.18
C VAL A 58 -19.01 -12.58 15.42
N ALA A 59 -17.86 -13.24 15.24
CA ALA A 59 -17.08 -13.85 16.31
C ALA A 59 -15.95 -12.94 16.81
N ARG A 60 -15.47 -12.03 15.95
CA ARG A 60 -14.41 -11.07 16.24
C ARG A 60 -14.76 -9.75 15.59
N ILE A 61 -14.60 -8.64 16.30
CA ILE A 61 -14.83 -7.29 15.79
C ILE A 61 -13.77 -6.35 16.32
N PHE A 62 -13.19 -5.55 15.44
CA PHE A 62 -12.17 -4.56 15.78
C PHE A 62 -12.42 -3.28 15.00
N PHE A 63 -12.39 -2.16 15.71
CA PHE A 63 -12.42 -0.82 15.15
C PHE A 63 -11.08 -0.13 15.41
N PHE A 64 -10.48 0.39 14.35
CA PHE A 64 -9.20 1.09 14.37
C PHE A 64 -9.40 2.52 13.91
N TYR A 65 -8.90 3.47 14.70
CA TYR A 65 -8.90 4.89 14.38
C TYR A 65 -7.46 5.37 14.23
N GLY A 66 -7.12 5.95 13.09
CA GLY A 66 -5.75 6.37 12.78
C GLY A 66 -5.38 6.10 11.34
N HIS A 67 -4.12 5.76 11.11
CA HIS A 67 -3.55 5.54 9.78
C HIS A 67 -4.02 4.22 9.16
N ASP A 68 -4.16 4.16 7.84
CA ASP A 68 -4.67 2.97 7.15
C ASP A 68 -3.95 1.66 7.57
N PRO A 69 -4.64 0.72 8.24
CA PRO A 69 -4.06 -0.53 8.70
C PRO A 69 -4.14 -1.66 7.64
N VAL A 70 -4.78 -1.41 6.49
CA VAL A 70 -5.09 -2.42 5.46
C VAL A 70 -4.34 -2.21 4.18
N SER A 71 -4.26 -0.95 3.71
CA SER A 71 -3.43 -0.60 2.57
C SER A 71 -2.01 -1.04 2.89
N ARG A 72 -1.62 -2.14 2.24
CA ARG A 72 -0.31 -2.73 2.40
C ARG A 72 0.68 -1.72 1.84
N THR A 73 1.19 -0.82 2.65
CA THR A 73 2.36 0.03 2.34
C THR A 73 3.64 -0.82 2.34
N ASN A 74 3.57 -1.98 1.68
CA ASN A 74 4.72 -2.83 1.47
C ASN A 74 5.63 -2.19 0.44
N GLU A 75 5.09 -1.47 -0.53
CA GLU A 75 5.90 -0.74 -1.49
C GLU A 75 5.67 0.76 -1.53
N GLU A 76 4.64 1.34 -0.90
CA GLU A 76 4.45 2.80 -0.83
C GLU A 76 5.25 3.45 0.32
N PRO A 77 5.43 4.80 0.33
CA PRO A 77 6.09 5.52 1.41
C PRO A 77 5.50 5.20 2.80
N ALA A 78 6.31 5.34 3.85
CA ALA A 78 5.92 4.95 5.20
C ALA A 78 4.66 5.67 5.70
N ALA A 79 3.74 4.90 6.31
CA ALA A 79 2.65 5.13 7.29
C ALA A 79 1.96 6.50 7.49
N ASN A 80 2.34 7.58 6.80
CA ASN A 80 1.86 8.94 7.01
C ASN A 80 1.29 9.55 5.72
N GLN A 81 0.97 8.71 4.72
CA GLN A 81 0.08 9.14 3.65
C GLN A 81 -1.30 9.28 4.28
N ASP A 82 -1.73 10.52 4.51
CA ASP A 82 -3.09 10.85 4.92
C ASP A 82 -4.04 10.24 3.89
N THR A 83 -4.53 9.02 4.15
CA THR A 83 -5.75 8.58 3.48
C THR A 83 -6.84 9.48 3.98
N SER A 84 -7.82 9.81 3.13
CA SER A 84 -8.94 10.63 3.59
C SER A 84 -9.67 9.92 4.75
N TYR A 85 -9.69 8.59 4.76
CA TYR A 85 -10.27 7.75 5.81
C TYR A 85 -9.46 7.79 7.11
N ASN A 86 -10.17 7.74 8.23
CA ASN A 86 -9.56 7.76 9.56
C ASN A 86 -10.16 6.69 10.50
N GLY A 87 -11.16 5.93 10.04
CA GLY A 87 -11.78 4.85 10.80
C GLY A 87 -11.89 3.58 9.96
N PHE A 88 -11.53 2.44 10.54
CA PHE A 88 -11.49 1.15 9.87
C PHE A 88 -12.17 0.10 10.75
N LEU A 89 -13.09 -0.66 10.17
CA LEU A 89 -13.75 -1.77 10.84
C LEU A 89 -13.29 -3.08 10.21
N THR A 90 -13.06 -4.08 11.05
CA THR A 90 -12.92 -5.45 10.59
C THR A 90 -13.74 -6.41 11.45
N THR A 91 -14.37 -7.39 10.80
CA THR A 91 -15.06 -8.48 11.49
C THR A 91 -14.65 -9.83 10.94
N THR A 92 -14.54 -10.82 11.83
CA THR A 92 -14.47 -12.24 11.42
C THR A 92 -15.76 -12.92 11.86
N VAL A 93 -16.54 -13.44 10.91
CA VAL A 93 -17.72 -14.25 11.23
C VAL A 93 -17.33 -15.69 11.60
N ARG A 94 -18.23 -16.41 12.28
CA ARG A 94 -18.00 -17.80 12.70
C ARG A 94 -17.61 -18.68 11.52
N GLY A 95 -16.52 -19.43 11.68
CA GLY A 95 -16.03 -20.36 10.66
C GLY A 95 -15.27 -19.70 9.50
N ALA A 96 -15.25 -18.36 9.40
CA ALA A 96 -14.45 -17.67 8.41
C ALA A 96 -12.95 -17.76 8.74
N LYS A 97 -12.14 -18.03 7.70
CA LYS A 97 -10.68 -18.09 7.83
C LYS A 97 -10.03 -16.71 7.84
N LYS A 98 -10.68 -15.75 7.19
CA LYS A 98 -10.20 -14.38 7.00
C LYS A 98 -11.28 -13.41 7.47
N PRO A 99 -10.89 -12.26 8.04
CA PRO A 99 -11.82 -11.17 8.27
C PRO A 99 -12.22 -10.46 6.97
N GLU A 100 -13.35 -9.78 7.03
CA GLU A 100 -13.77 -8.73 6.10
C GLU A 100 -13.55 -7.36 6.73
N TRP A 101 -13.51 -6.30 5.92
CA TRP A 101 -13.20 -4.95 6.40
C TRP A 101 -13.85 -3.85 5.58
N ALA A 102 -13.96 -2.67 6.20
CA ALA A 102 -14.44 -1.44 5.59
C ALA A 102 -13.67 -0.23 6.15
N SER A 103 -13.43 0.79 5.31
CA SER A 103 -12.91 2.10 5.70
C SER A 103 -14.03 3.13 5.83
N SER A 104 -13.77 4.21 6.56
CA SER A 104 -14.74 5.26 6.83
C SER A 104 -14.12 6.61 7.17
N TRP A 105 -14.93 7.66 6.99
CA TRP A 105 -14.69 9.01 7.49
C TRP A 105 -15.49 9.23 8.76
N CYS A 106 -14.79 9.19 9.88
CA CYS A 106 -15.35 9.47 11.20
C CYS A 106 -15.17 10.94 11.57
N ASN A 107 -16.28 11.60 11.89
CA ASN A 107 -16.32 12.98 12.35
C ASN A 107 -17.33 13.12 13.49
N LYS A 108 -17.26 14.20 14.26
CA LYS A 108 -18.36 14.56 15.16
C LYS A 108 -19.62 14.89 14.37
N GLU A 109 -20.76 14.45 14.89
CA GLU A 109 -22.08 14.83 14.36
C GLU A 109 -22.31 16.35 14.48
N ASP A 110 -21.91 16.93 15.61
CA ASP A 110 -21.84 18.38 15.79
C ASP A 110 -20.45 18.77 16.32
N PRO A 111 -19.57 19.33 15.48
CA PRO A 111 -18.23 19.75 15.90
C PRO A 111 -18.21 20.76 17.05
N GLY A 112 -19.29 21.53 17.24
CA GLY A 112 -19.44 22.52 18.30
C GLY A 112 -19.85 21.92 19.65
N ASP A 113 -20.41 20.71 19.67
CA ASP A 113 -20.84 20.02 20.87
C ASP A 113 -19.83 18.94 21.29
N LYS A 114 -19.28 19.09 22.49
CA LYS A 114 -18.36 18.09 23.05
C LYS A 114 -19.04 16.75 23.34
N ALA A 115 -20.35 16.75 23.55
CA ALA A 115 -21.13 15.55 23.86
C ALA A 115 -21.71 14.86 22.61
N SER A 116 -21.58 15.46 21.42
CA SER A 116 -22.11 14.87 20.18
C SER A 116 -21.50 13.50 19.90
N GLY A 117 -22.29 12.59 19.33
CA GLY A 117 -21.78 11.32 18.84
C GLY A 117 -20.74 11.51 17.72
N ILE A 118 -20.03 10.43 17.41
CA ILE A 118 -19.15 10.36 16.25
C ILE A 118 -19.86 9.56 15.17
N ARG A 119 -19.95 10.11 13.97
CA ARG A 119 -20.54 9.45 12.80
C ARG A 119 -19.45 9.04 11.83
N CYS A 120 -19.44 7.77 11.44
CA CYS A 120 -18.52 7.22 10.46
C CYS A 120 -19.28 6.91 9.16
N GLY A 121 -19.03 7.73 8.13
CA GLY A 121 -19.56 7.55 6.79
C GLY A 121 -18.64 6.69 5.92
N MET A 122 -19.20 6.08 4.88
CA MET A 122 -18.50 5.31 3.84
C MET A 122 -18.75 5.96 2.48
N ASP A 123 -18.09 5.45 1.45
CA ASP A 123 -18.37 5.83 0.06
C ASP A 123 -19.85 5.64 -0.31
N CYS A 124 -20.30 6.42 -1.29
CA CYS A 124 -21.69 6.42 -1.78
C CYS A 124 -22.73 6.77 -0.71
N ASP A 125 -22.40 7.72 0.19
CA ASP A 125 -23.24 8.20 1.30
C ASP A 125 -23.71 7.09 2.26
N ARG A 126 -23.04 5.93 2.22
CA ARG A 126 -23.31 4.85 3.16
C ARG A 126 -22.78 5.18 4.53
N THR A 127 -23.27 4.43 5.50
CA THR A 127 -22.84 4.55 6.89
C THR A 127 -22.10 3.30 7.29
N LEU A 128 -20.95 3.48 7.94
CA LEU A 128 -20.30 2.41 8.66
C LEU A 128 -21.00 2.19 10.00
N ALA A 129 -20.98 3.20 10.87
CA ALA A 129 -21.55 3.14 12.22
C ALA A 129 -21.63 4.53 12.88
N SER A 130 -22.37 4.61 13.98
CA SER A 130 -22.25 5.66 14.99
C SER A 130 -21.46 5.15 16.20
N LEU A 131 -20.58 6.01 16.70
CA LEU A 131 -19.59 5.72 17.72
C LEU A 131 -19.78 6.62 18.94
N ARG A 132 -19.64 6.04 20.13
CA ARG A 132 -19.58 6.77 21.41
C ARG A 132 -18.61 6.08 22.36
N VAL A 133 -17.71 6.84 22.96
CA VAL A 133 -16.82 6.34 24.01
C VAL A 133 -17.50 6.52 25.37
N ASP A 134 -17.54 5.47 26.18
CA ASP A 134 -18.07 5.53 27.54
C ASP A 134 -17.05 6.08 28.56
N ASP A 135 -17.50 6.30 29.78
CA ASP A 135 -16.68 6.79 30.91
C ASP A 135 -15.48 5.90 31.26
N LYS A 136 -15.51 4.64 30.82
CA LYS A 136 -14.44 3.64 31.02
C LYS A 136 -13.54 3.51 29.78
N GLY A 137 -13.69 4.38 28.79
CA GLY A 137 -12.92 4.36 27.56
C GLY A 137 -13.29 3.20 26.62
N LYS A 138 -14.45 2.56 26.80
CA LYS A 138 -14.94 1.52 25.88
C LYS A 138 -15.73 2.17 24.76
N LEU A 139 -15.55 1.65 23.55
CA LEU A 139 -16.23 2.16 22.37
C LEU A 139 -17.55 1.42 22.17
N LEU A 140 -18.66 2.14 22.19
CA LEU A 140 -19.93 1.66 21.68
C LEU A 140 -19.99 1.95 20.17
N LEU A 141 -20.11 0.88 19.38
CA LEU A 141 -20.32 0.91 17.93
C LEU A 141 -21.74 0.44 17.64
N SER A 142 -22.54 1.28 17.00
CA SER A 142 -23.98 1.08 16.79
C SER A 142 -24.44 1.50 15.41
N GLY A 143 -25.57 0.97 14.95
CA GLY A 143 -26.07 1.22 13.59
C GLY A 143 -25.18 0.59 12.53
N LEU A 144 -24.53 -0.53 12.85
CA LEU A 144 -23.80 -1.32 11.86
C LEU A 144 -24.80 -2.04 10.96
N SER A 145 -24.73 -1.77 9.67
CA SER A 145 -25.63 -2.43 8.71
C SER A 145 -25.25 -3.91 8.52
N PRO A 146 -26.23 -4.82 8.41
CA PRO A 146 -25.96 -6.23 8.07
C PRO A 146 -25.20 -6.39 6.75
N ASP A 147 -25.38 -5.46 5.81
CA ASP A 147 -24.78 -5.50 4.47
C ASP A 147 -23.50 -4.66 4.36
N VAL A 148 -22.85 -4.30 5.47
CA VAL A 148 -21.71 -3.36 5.51
C VAL A 148 -20.58 -3.70 4.52
N TYR A 149 -20.38 -4.98 4.18
CA TYR A 149 -19.35 -5.42 3.23
C TYR A 149 -19.89 -5.77 1.84
N LEU A 150 -21.20 -5.66 1.63
CA LEU A 150 -21.86 -5.98 0.37
C LEU A 150 -22.04 -4.72 -0.48
N ASP A 151 -22.23 -4.91 -1.78
CA ASP A 151 -22.59 -3.81 -2.69
C ASP A 151 -23.96 -3.22 -2.32
N PRO A 152 -24.20 -1.91 -2.56
CA PRO A 152 -25.42 -1.22 -2.12
C PRO A 152 -26.75 -1.88 -2.56
N ASP A 153 -26.76 -2.59 -3.68
CA ASP A 153 -27.96 -3.21 -4.26
C ASP A 153 -28.01 -4.74 -4.04
N SER A 154 -27.20 -5.26 -3.11
CA SER A 154 -26.99 -6.70 -2.93
C SER A 154 -28.26 -7.47 -2.52
N GLU A 155 -29.16 -6.84 -1.76
CA GLU A 155 -30.42 -7.47 -1.37
C GLU A 155 -31.30 -7.78 -2.59
N GLU A 156 -31.32 -6.88 -3.58
CA GLU A 156 -32.07 -7.06 -4.83
C GLU A 156 -31.36 -8.02 -5.80
N GLN A 157 -30.03 -8.00 -5.83
CA GLN A 157 -29.22 -8.74 -6.81
C GLN A 157 -28.93 -10.20 -6.42
N LEU A 158 -28.66 -10.47 -5.14
CA LEU A 158 -28.22 -11.80 -4.68
C LEU A 158 -29.39 -12.77 -4.43
N GLY A 159 -30.61 -12.24 -4.29
CA GLY A 159 -31.75 -12.98 -3.77
C GLY A 159 -31.61 -13.32 -2.28
N GLU A 160 -32.74 -13.53 -1.60
CA GLU A 160 -32.82 -13.60 -0.13
C GLU A 160 -31.85 -14.62 0.49
N ALA A 161 -31.71 -15.81 -0.10
CA ALA A 161 -30.88 -16.87 0.48
C ALA A 161 -29.38 -16.56 0.44
N GLU A 162 -28.88 -15.99 -0.67
CA GLU A 162 -27.46 -15.65 -0.79
C GLU A 162 -27.14 -14.35 -0.03
N TYR A 163 -28.05 -13.38 -0.03
CA TYR A 163 -27.95 -12.20 0.84
C TYR A 163 -27.84 -12.61 2.31
N ASN A 164 -28.78 -13.42 2.81
CA ASN A 164 -28.78 -13.88 4.20
C ASN A 164 -27.56 -14.73 4.55
N LYS A 165 -26.87 -15.31 3.58
CA LYS A 165 -25.62 -16.04 3.81
C LYS A 165 -24.45 -15.08 4.01
N GLN A 166 -24.34 -14.03 3.19
CA GLN A 166 -23.23 -13.08 3.20
C GLN A 166 -23.39 -11.96 4.24
N ALA A 167 -24.61 -11.44 4.44
CA ALA A 167 -24.88 -10.38 5.41
C ALA A 167 -24.53 -10.81 6.84
N LEU A 168 -24.21 -9.84 7.70
CA LEU A 168 -24.08 -10.05 9.13
C LEU A 168 -25.41 -10.51 9.74
N GLY A 169 -25.33 -11.12 10.91
CA GLY A 169 -26.48 -11.62 11.63
C GLY A 169 -27.32 -10.50 12.26
N SER A 170 -28.60 -10.80 12.51
CA SER A 170 -29.52 -9.83 13.14
C SER A 170 -29.19 -9.44 14.58
N GLU A 171 -28.17 -10.06 15.18
CA GLU A 171 -27.61 -9.68 16.50
C GLU A 171 -26.22 -9.02 16.38
N ASP A 172 -25.73 -8.77 15.17
CA ASP A 172 -24.44 -8.15 14.91
C ASP A 172 -24.53 -6.61 14.84
N ASP A 173 -25.02 -5.98 15.91
CA ASP A 173 -25.01 -4.52 16.11
C ASP A 173 -24.87 -4.18 17.60
N ASN A 174 -24.65 -2.90 17.92
CA ASN A 174 -24.51 -2.37 19.30
C ASN A 174 -23.35 -3.02 20.06
N PHE A 175 -22.22 -3.17 19.38
CA PHE A 175 -21.01 -3.74 19.94
C PHE A 175 -20.39 -2.80 20.96
N LYS A 176 -20.10 -3.34 22.14
CA LYS A 176 -19.26 -2.68 23.14
C LYS A 176 -17.84 -3.22 23.00
N LEU A 177 -16.91 -2.39 22.59
CA LEU A 177 -15.54 -2.76 22.28
C LEU A 177 -14.60 -2.26 23.38
N ASP A 178 -13.65 -3.11 23.75
CA ASP A 178 -12.68 -2.84 24.79
C ASP A 178 -11.45 -2.13 24.16
N PRO A 179 -10.89 -1.09 24.79
CA PRO A 179 -9.67 -0.47 24.28
C PRO A 179 -8.50 -1.48 24.33
N MET A 180 -7.68 -1.48 23.28
CA MET A 180 -6.58 -2.43 23.07
C MET A 180 -5.35 -1.70 22.50
N PRO A 181 -4.14 -2.30 22.58
CA PRO A 181 -2.98 -1.78 21.86
C PRO A 181 -3.25 -1.68 20.34
N ALA A 182 -2.78 -0.61 19.70
CA ALA A 182 -2.92 -0.39 18.26
C ALA A 182 -2.47 -1.61 17.42
N GLU A 183 -1.38 -2.25 17.84
CA GLU A 183 -0.82 -3.45 17.20
C GLU A 183 -1.78 -4.64 17.20
N THR A 184 -2.74 -4.71 18.13
CA THR A 184 -3.77 -5.76 18.12
C THR A 184 -4.70 -5.62 16.92
N CYS A 185 -5.17 -4.42 16.62
CA CYS A 185 -5.98 -4.18 15.42
C CYS A 185 -5.14 -4.42 14.16
N LYS A 186 -3.92 -3.89 14.08
CA LYS A 186 -3.02 -4.11 12.92
C LYS A 186 -2.80 -5.60 12.65
N ALA A 187 -2.63 -6.42 13.69
CA ALA A 187 -2.53 -7.87 13.55
C ALA A 187 -3.82 -8.52 13.03
N GLU A 188 -5.00 -8.01 13.39
CA GLU A 188 -6.27 -8.51 12.86
C GLU A 188 -6.48 -8.14 11.39
N PHE A 189 -6.21 -6.90 11.00
CA PHE A 189 -6.24 -6.46 9.61
C PHE A 189 -5.21 -7.21 8.74
N ALA A 190 -4.03 -7.52 9.28
CA ALA A 190 -3.03 -8.34 8.58
C ALA A 190 -3.49 -9.77 8.25
N ARG A 191 -4.61 -10.25 8.84
CA ARG A 191 -5.20 -11.57 8.50
C ARG A 191 -6.05 -11.54 7.23
N ILE A 192 -6.48 -10.38 6.74
CA ILE A 192 -7.29 -10.22 5.52
C ILE A 192 -6.53 -10.79 4.33
N ASP A 193 -5.31 -10.28 4.19
CA ASP A 193 -4.36 -10.77 3.23
C ASP A 193 -3.03 -10.98 3.99
N PRO A 194 -2.72 -12.20 4.43
CA PRO A 194 -1.47 -12.49 5.12
C PRO A 194 -0.31 -12.45 4.12
N ILE A 195 0.79 -11.82 4.52
CA ILE A 195 2.03 -11.84 3.72
C ILE A 195 2.64 -13.23 3.84
N ASP A 196 2.97 -13.87 2.71
CA ASP A 196 3.76 -15.10 2.70
C ASP A 196 5.18 -14.81 3.23
N PRO A 197 5.57 -15.34 4.40
CA PRO A 197 6.88 -15.09 4.98
C PRO A 197 8.02 -15.57 4.08
N ALA A 198 7.79 -16.57 3.22
CA ALA A 198 8.79 -17.08 2.29
C ALA A 198 9.18 -16.05 1.23
N LEU A 199 8.33 -15.05 0.99
CA LEU A 199 8.68 -13.96 0.10
C LEU A 199 9.84 -13.15 0.67
N GLY A 200 9.90 -12.89 1.98
CA GLY A 200 10.89 -12.02 2.64
C GLY A 200 10.50 -10.53 2.62
N GLU A 201 11.44 -9.64 2.98
CA GLU A 201 11.22 -8.18 3.09
C GLU A 201 10.66 -7.54 1.81
N PRO A 202 9.92 -6.43 1.84
CA PRO A 202 9.46 -5.74 0.63
C PRO A 202 10.59 -5.25 -0.30
N LEU A 203 10.31 -5.03 -1.59
CA LEU A 203 11.28 -4.53 -2.58
C LEU A 203 11.86 -3.18 -2.14
N ARG A 204 11.07 -2.25 -1.62
CA ARG A 204 11.55 -0.95 -1.10
C ARG A 204 12.54 -1.07 0.06
N VAL A 205 12.54 -2.19 0.78
CA VAL A 205 13.50 -2.48 1.85
C VAL A 205 14.76 -3.11 1.26
N ARG A 206 14.60 -4.05 0.32
CA ARG A 206 15.71 -4.74 -0.37
C ARG A 206 16.53 -3.82 -1.27
N LEU A 207 15.86 -2.89 -1.95
CA LEU A 207 16.42 -1.97 -2.92
C LEU A 207 16.51 -0.58 -2.31
N LYS A 208 17.59 0.13 -2.56
CA LYS A 208 17.82 1.49 -2.04
C LYS A 208 17.77 2.51 -3.17
N SER A 209 17.28 3.71 -2.86
CA SER A 209 17.10 4.79 -3.82
C SER A 209 18.40 5.24 -4.51
N ASP A 210 19.52 5.07 -3.81
CA ASP A 210 20.87 5.49 -4.19
C ASP A 210 21.78 4.33 -4.63
N GLN A 211 21.26 3.10 -4.71
CA GLN A 211 22.05 1.92 -5.07
C GLN A 211 21.59 1.31 -6.39
N PRO A 212 22.54 0.85 -7.23
CA PRO A 212 22.19 0.13 -8.45
C PRO A 212 21.76 -1.30 -8.12
N PHE A 213 20.84 -1.86 -8.89
CA PHE A 213 20.45 -3.27 -8.82
C PHE A 213 20.30 -3.89 -10.21
N CYS A 214 20.43 -5.22 -10.28
CA CYS A 214 20.34 -5.98 -11.52
C CYS A 214 19.67 -7.32 -11.23
N PHE A 215 18.57 -7.58 -11.92
CA PHE A 215 17.83 -8.84 -11.90
C PHE A 215 17.66 -9.33 -13.32
N GLY A 216 17.76 -10.64 -13.53
CA GLY A 216 17.61 -11.18 -14.87
C GLY A 216 17.25 -12.65 -14.93
N HIS A 217 16.91 -13.07 -16.14
CA HIS A 217 16.75 -14.47 -16.51
C HIS A 217 17.35 -14.70 -17.89
N ASP A 218 18.07 -15.81 -18.02
CA ASP A 218 18.62 -16.31 -19.29
C ASP A 218 18.04 -17.70 -19.54
N TYR A 219 17.42 -17.87 -20.69
CA TYR A 219 16.93 -19.17 -21.12
C TYR A 219 18.03 -19.87 -21.91
N ASP A 220 18.35 -21.10 -21.50
CA ASP A 220 19.35 -21.92 -22.18
C ASP A 220 18.82 -22.54 -23.49
N ASP A 221 19.74 -23.03 -24.31
CA ASP A 221 19.39 -23.65 -25.59
C ASP A 221 18.44 -24.85 -25.45
N ALA A 222 18.49 -25.59 -24.34
CA ALA A 222 17.63 -26.76 -24.11
C ALA A 222 16.17 -26.33 -23.85
N HIS A 223 15.98 -25.31 -23.02
CA HIS A 223 14.69 -24.67 -22.78
C HIS A 223 14.15 -24.08 -24.08
N LEU A 224 14.99 -23.34 -24.81
CA LEU A 224 14.56 -22.69 -26.04
C LEU A 224 14.15 -23.70 -27.14
N LYS A 225 14.84 -24.85 -27.22
CA LYS A 225 14.47 -25.95 -28.13
C LYS A 225 13.13 -26.61 -27.77
N SER A 226 12.83 -26.76 -26.48
CA SER A 226 11.56 -27.34 -26.02
C SER A 226 10.37 -26.37 -26.06
N HIS A 227 10.64 -25.06 -26.16
CA HIS A 227 9.61 -24.00 -26.23
C HIS A 227 9.78 -23.17 -27.52
N PRO A 228 9.41 -23.71 -28.70
CA PRO A 228 9.68 -23.07 -29.99
C PRO A 228 8.96 -21.73 -30.20
N ASN A 229 7.87 -21.48 -29.48
CA ASN A 229 7.09 -20.24 -29.57
C ASN A 229 7.64 -19.10 -28.69
N GLN A 230 8.54 -19.41 -27.76
CA GLN A 230 9.07 -18.41 -26.84
C GLN A 230 10.03 -17.47 -27.57
N LEU A 231 9.69 -16.18 -27.59
CA LEU A 231 10.49 -15.16 -28.28
C LEU A 231 11.64 -14.62 -27.43
N THR A 232 11.44 -14.54 -26.11
CA THR A 232 12.42 -14.01 -25.16
C THR A 232 13.57 -15.01 -24.98
N GLN A 233 14.80 -14.54 -25.18
CA GLN A 233 16.02 -15.28 -24.87
C GLN A 233 16.58 -14.85 -23.51
N SER A 234 16.56 -13.54 -23.26
CA SER A 234 16.96 -12.98 -21.97
C SER A 234 16.13 -11.76 -21.63
N ILE A 235 15.96 -11.54 -20.33
CA ILE A 235 15.33 -10.36 -19.76
C ILE A 235 16.16 -9.84 -18.59
N ARG A 236 16.24 -8.53 -18.46
CA ARG A 236 16.87 -7.81 -17.34
C ARG A 236 15.93 -6.73 -16.83
N VAL A 237 15.91 -6.54 -15.52
CA VAL A 237 15.35 -5.38 -14.82
C VAL A 237 16.48 -4.79 -14.00
N PHE A 238 16.81 -3.53 -14.22
CA PHE A 238 17.98 -2.92 -13.59
C PHE A 238 17.82 -1.43 -13.34
N ARG A 239 18.70 -0.94 -12.48
CA ARG A 239 18.91 0.47 -12.20
C ARG A 239 20.41 0.71 -12.20
N GLY A 240 20.88 1.49 -13.16
CA GLY A 240 22.28 1.84 -13.35
C GLY A 240 22.53 3.34 -13.11
N PRO A 241 23.70 3.85 -13.53
CA PRO A 241 24.06 5.26 -13.34
C PRO A 241 23.06 6.26 -13.93
N VAL A 242 22.42 5.92 -15.05
CA VAL A 242 21.44 6.80 -15.74
C VAL A 242 20.17 6.95 -14.90
N GLU A 243 19.59 5.84 -14.45
CA GLU A 243 18.37 5.87 -13.64
C GLU A 243 18.62 6.46 -12.25
N LEU A 244 19.80 6.21 -11.67
CA LEU A 244 20.22 6.84 -10.41
C LEU A 244 20.35 8.35 -10.55
N ALA A 245 20.94 8.84 -11.64
CA ALA A 245 21.05 10.27 -11.90
C ALA A 245 19.68 10.93 -12.14
N SER A 246 18.79 10.26 -12.88
CA SER A 246 17.41 10.71 -13.11
C SER A 246 16.64 10.90 -11.79
N PHE A 247 16.69 9.89 -10.91
CA PHE A 247 16.07 10.00 -9.60
C PHE A 247 16.73 11.06 -8.71
N SER A 248 18.06 11.20 -8.76
CA SER A 248 18.76 12.22 -7.98
C SER A 248 18.40 13.66 -8.42
N ALA A 249 17.95 13.85 -9.66
CA ALA A 249 17.60 15.15 -10.21
C ALA A 249 16.19 15.64 -9.81
N GLY A 250 15.28 14.73 -9.44
CA GLY A 250 13.89 15.11 -9.15
C GLY A 250 13.04 14.11 -8.38
N GLY A 251 13.63 13.02 -7.89
CA GLY A 251 12.98 12.06 -7.00
C GLY A 251 13.06 12.49 -5.54
N ASP A 252 12.22 11.86 -4.71
CA ASP A 252 12.17 12.10 -3.27
C ASP A 252 12.48 10.80 -2.52
N ALA A 253 13.65 10.76 -1.87
CA ALA A 253 14.07 9.59 -1.10
C ALA A 253 13.16 9.32 0.12
N ALA A 254 12.47 10.33 0.66
CA ALA A 254 11.50 10.13 1.74
C ALA A 254 10.24 9.41 1.24
N ASN A 255 9.92 9.56 -0.05
CA ASN A 255 8.81 8.91 -0.73
C ASN A 255 9.25 7.70 -1.59
N TRP A 256 10.41 7.10 -1.29
CA TRP A 256 10.86 5.91 -2.00
C TRP A 256 9.83 4.77 -1.88
N PRO A 257 9.47 4.10 -2.99
CA PRO A 257 10.03 4.08 -4.34
C PRO A 257 9.31 4.96 -5.37
N ASP A 258 8.52 5.94 -4.95
CA ASP A 258 7.77 6.79 -5.88
C ASP A 258 8.70 7.62 -6.76
N GLY A 259 8.49 7.53 -8.07
CA GLY A 259 9.36 8.14 -9.08
C GLY A 259 10.64 7.35 -9.35
N ALA A 260 10.78 6.12 -8.84
CA ALA A 260 11.95 5.30 -9.10
C ALA A 260 12.01 4.90 -10.59
N ASP A 261 13.01 5.42 -11.31
CA ASP A 261 13.27 4.97 -12.67
C ASP A 261 13.97 3.59 -12.67
N VAL A 262 13.51 2.71 -13.55
CA VAL A 262 14.08 1.38 -13.81
C VAL A 262 14.13 1.11 -15.31
N ALA A 263 15.14 0.36 -15.74
CA ALA A 263 15.29 -0.10 -17.11
C ALA A 263 14.93 -1.58 -17.21
N VAL A 264 14.15 -1.94 -18.23
CA VAL A 264 13.90 -3.33 -18.61
C VAL A 264 14.47 -3.57 -19.98
N SER A 265 15.42 -4.51 -20.09
CA SER A 265 15.97 -4.92 -21.38
C SER A 265 15.58 -6.35 -21.72
N VAL A 266 15.08 -6.57 -22.93
CA VAL A 266 14.72 -7.89 -23.46
C VAL A 266 15.51 -8.17 -24.72
N THR A 267 16.12 -9.36 -24.79
CA THR A 267 16.76 -9.88 -26.01
C THR A 267 15.88 -10.96 -26.59
N THR A 268 15.55 -10.86 -27.87
CA THR A 268 14.73 -11.87 -28.57
C THR A 268 15.57 -12.78 -29.45
N ARG A 269 15.05 -13.99 -29.74
CA ARG A 269 15.68 -14.93 -30.68
C ARG A 269 15.80 -14.36 -32.10
N GLN A 270 14.93 -13.42 -32.49
CA GLN A 270 14.92 -12.87 -33.84
C GLN A 270 15.99 -11.78 -33.98
N LYS A 271 17.13 -12.14 -34.57
CA LYS A 271 18.28 -11.26 -34.87
C LYS A 271 18.99 -10.68 -33.63
N GLY A 272 18.76 -11.21 -32.43
CA GLY A 272 19.46 -10.80 -31.21
C GLY A 272 19.27 -9.33 -30.84
N LYS A 273 18.23 -8.66 -31.36
CA LYS A 273 18.01 -7.24 -31.08
C LYS A 273 17.58 -7.09 -29.62
N LYS A 274 18.45 -6.48 -28.82
CA LYS A 274 18.14 -6.02 -27.47
C LYS A 274 17.22 -4.79 -27.58
N VAL A 275 16.09 -4.85 -26.91
CA VAL A 275 15.19 -3.71 -26.70
C VAL A 275 15.31 -3.31 -25.25
N THR A 276 15.52 -2.02 -24.97
CA THR A 276 15.54 -1.48 -23.60
C THR A 276 14.46 -0.43 -23.48
N GLN A 277 13.63 -0.53 -22.44
CA GLN A 277 12.57 0.39 -22.12
C GLN A 277 12.75 0.89 -20.70
N ILE A 278 12.51 2.19 -20.50
CA ILE A 278 12.58 2.84 -19.20
C ILE A 278 11.18 2.98 -18.64
N TYR A 279 11.03 2.74 -17.34
CA TYR A 279 9.79 2.85 -16.61
C TYR A 279 10.00 3.70 -15.36
N SER A 280 9.00 4.51 -15.03
CA SER A 280 8.91 5.22 -13.75
C SER A 280 7.98 4.43 -12.85
N CYS A 281 8.47 4.00 -11.70
CA CYS A 281 7.74 3.20 -10.73
C CYS A 281 7.15 4.04 -9.60
N GLN A 282 6.08 3.52 -9.02
CA GLN A 282 5.52 3.93 -7.73
C GLN A 282 5.18 2.68 -6.91
N GLY A 283 5.16 2.83 -5.59
CA GLY A 283 4.61 1.81 -4.74
C GLY A 283 3.13 1.61 -5.04
N GLU A 284 2.66 0.36 -5.04
CA GLU A 284 1.23 0.05 -5.08
C GLU A 284 1.00 -1.25 -4.33
N ALA A 285 0.40 -1.18 -3.15
CA ALA A 285 0.18 -2.35 -2.30
C ALA A 285 1.47 -3.21 -2.10
N ASP A 286 1.47 -4.46 -2.61
CA ASP A 286 2.57 -5.42 -2.50
C ASP A 286 3.55 -5.44 -3.68
N GLN A 287 3.43 -4.46 -4.58
CA GLN A 287 4.13 -4.41 -5.87
C GLN A 287 4.59 -2.99 -6.21
N TRP A 288 5.50 -2.85 -7.17
CA TRP A 288 5.74 -1.57 -7.83
C TRP A 288 4.96 -1.55 -9.12
N ARG A 289 4.12 -0.55 -9.32
CA ARG A 289 3.51 -0.27 -10.60
C ARG A 289 4.41 0.69 -11.35
N CYS A 290 4.85 0.29 -12.54
CA CYS A 290 5.78 1.09 -13.32
C CYS A 290 5.21 1.39 -14.70
N SER A 291 5.05 2.66 -15.02
CA SER A 291 4.57 3.13 -16.31
C SER A 291 5.76 3.46 -17.21
N ALA A 292 5.67 3.09 -18.49
CA ALA A 292 6.70 3.41 -19.46
C ALA A 292 6.92 4.93 -19.52
N SER A 293 8.18 5.33 -19.52
CA SER A 293 8.61 6.72 -19.44
C SER A 293 9.43 7.07 -20.66
N SER A 294 9.24 8.29 -21.18
CA SER A 294 10.10 8.87 -22.22
C SER A 294 11.28 9.66 -21.66
N LYS A 295 11.41 9.78 -20.32
CA LYS A 295 12.41 10.65 -19.66
C LYS A 295 13.85 10.42 -20.14
N THR A 296 14.18 9.20 -20.55
CA THR A 296 15.54 8.82 -20.98
C THR A 296 15.54 8.02 -22.28
N SER A 297 14.49 8.14 -23.10
CA SER A 297 14.35 7.41 -24.36
C SER A 297 13.61 8.21 -25.43
N ASP A 298 14.14 8.22 -26.66
CA ASP A 298 13.63 8.99 -27.82
C ASP A 298 12.35 8.38 -28.45
N PHE A 299 11.33 8.07 -27.66
CA PHE A 299 10.07 7.56 -28.19
C PHE A 299 9.22 8.69 -28.79
N SER A 300 8.80 8.51 -30.04
CA SER A 300 7.93 9.45 -30.77
C SER A 300 6.43 9.13 -30.66
N CYS A 301 6.07 8.15 -29.83
CA CYS A 301 4.69 7.64 -29.68
C CYS A 301 4.21 7.66 -28.22
N ASP A 302 2.89 7.62 -28.01
CA ASP A 302 2.29 7.54 -26.68
C ASP A 302 2.50 6.15 -26.05
N VAL A 303 3.22 6.10 -24.94
CA VAL A 303 3.53 4.89 -24.17
C VAL A 303 2.76 4.82 -22.84
N SER A 304 1.85 5.75 -22.58
CA SER A 304 1.15 5.93 -21.28
C SER A 304 0.37 4.70 -20.79
N GLN A 305 -0.04 3.81 -21.70
CA GLN A 305 -0.79 2.58 -21.39
C GLN A 305 0.11 1.34 -21.24
N LYS A 306 1.44 1.51 -21.18
CA LYS A 306 2.41 0.41 -21.13
C LYS A 306 2.99 0.28 -19.72
N GLU A 307 2.37 -0.57 -18.93
CA GLU A 307 2.76 -0.79 -17.54
C GLU A 307 3.49 -2.12 -17.35
N ILE A 308 4.33 -2.18 -16.34
CA ILE A 308 4.82 -3.42 -15.77
C ILE A 308 4.62 -3.38 -14.26
N PHE A 309 4.57 -4.54 -13.65
CA PHE A 309 4.50 -4.72 -12.21
C PHE A 309 5.72 -5.47 -11.75
N LEU A 310 6.44 -4.90 -10.78
CA LEU A 310 7.55 -5.56 -10.11
C LEU A 310 7.08 -6.08 -8.76
N LYS A 311 7.23 -7.38 -8.51
CA LYS A 311 6.92 -7.97 -7.20
C LYS A 311 8.15 -8.63 -6.61
N ARG A 312 8.22 -8.65 -5.27
CA ARG A 312 9.17 -9.52 -4.58
C ARG A 312 8.87 -10.98 -4.88
N GLY A 313 9.92 -11.77 -5.10
CA GLY A 313 9.85 -13.22 -5.13
C GLY A 313 10.61 -13.84 -3.95
N VAL A 314 10.42 -15.14 -3.77
CA VAL A 314 11.12 -15.96 -2.77
C VAL A 314 12.64 -15.91 -2.98
N ASN A 315 13.41 -16.12 -1.92
CA ASN A 315 14.89 -16.18 -1.97
C ASN A 315 15.54 -14.95 -2.62
N GLY A 316 14.98 -13.76 -2.41
CA GLY A 316 15.54 -12.52 -2.95
C GLY A 316 15.27 -12.30 -4.44
N THR A 317 14.48 -13.15 -5.10
CA THR A 317 14.12 -12.97 -6.52
C THR A 317 13.17 -11.79 -6.73
N MET A 318 13.00 -11.39 -7.99
CA MET A 318 12.02 -10.40 -8.43
C MET A 318 11.13 -11.01 -9.52
N MET A 319 9.85 -10.69 -9.51
CA MET A 319 8.94 -10.99 -10.61
C MET A 319 8.69 -9.72 -11.40
N VAL A 320 8.75 -9.79 -12.74
CA VAL A 320 8.25 -8.72 -13.62
C VAL A 320 7.07 -9.26 -14.42
N ALA A 321 5.97 -8.50 -14.46
CA ALA A 321 4.76 -8.92 -15.15
C ALA A 321 4.10 -7.76 -15.90
N ASN A 322 3.44 -8.07 -17.01
CA ASN A 322 2.41 -7.21 -17.59
C ASN A 322 1.22 -8.12 -17.96
N PRO A 323 0.25 -8.28 -17.05
CA PRO A 323 -0.83 -9.26 -17.23
C PRO A 323 -1.76 -8.93 -18.41
N ASN A 324 -1.91 -7.64 -18.71
CA ASN A 324 -2.85 -7.14 -19.72
C ASN A 324 -2.28 -7.24 -21.14
N ASN A 325 -0.99 -6.95 -21.34
CA ASN A 325 -0.40 -6.74 -22.66
C ASN A 325 0.98 -7.41 -22.89
N ALA A 326 1.46 -8.21 -21.92
CA ALA A 326 2.80 -8.83 -21.86
C ALA A 326 3.98 -7.83 -21.90
N VAL A 327 5.15 -8.25 -21.39
CA VAL A 327 6.33 -7.38 -21.32
C VAL A 327 6.82 -7.06 -22.75
N ALA A 328 7.25 -5.82 -22.97
CA ALA A 328 7.69 -5.35 -24.28
C ALA A 328 8.90 -6.17 -24.78
N VAL A 329 8.69 -7.00 -25.80
CA VAL A 329 9.76 -7.75 -26.51
C VAL A 329 10.19 -7.08 -27.82
N LEU A 330 9.52 -5.98 -28.18
CA LEU A 330 9.79 -5.14 -29.34
C LEU A 330 9.80 -3.67 -28.90
N ASP A 331 10.41 -2.82 -29.71
CA ASP A 331 10.28 -1.37 -29.57
C ASP A 331 8.79 -0.98 -29.58
N LEU A 332 8.36 -0.34 -28.49
CA LEU A 332 6.96 0.03 -28.23
C LEU A 332 6.40 0.99 -29.28
N CYS A 333 7.26 1.73 -29.99
CA CYS A 333 6.86 2.63 -31.07
C CYS A 333 7.06 2.03 -32.47
N SER A 334 7.47 0.77 -32.59
CA SER A 334 7.64 0.12 -33.89
C SER A 334 6.29 -0.26 -34.51
N LYS A 335 6.16 -0.08 -35.83
CA LYS A 335 4.99 -0.56 -36.62
C LYS A 335 4.78 -2.08 -36.52
N ALA A 336 5.78 -2.84 -36.06
CA ALA A 336 5.70 -4.28 -35.84
C ALA A 336 5.05 -4.66 -34.50
N ALA A 337 4.85 -3.70 -33.59
CA ALA A 337 4.28 -3.91 -32.26
C ALA A 337 2.74 -4.05 -32.26
N ASP A 338 2.15 -4.53 -33.38
CA ASP A 338 0.71 -4.57 -33.73
C ASP A 338 -0.15 -5.34 -32.69
N GLY A 339 -0.25 -4.75 -31.51
CA GLY A 339 -1.11 -5.12 -30.39
C GLY A 339 -0.67 -6.29 -29.50
N LYS A 340 0.22 -7.19 -29.92
CA LYS A 340 0.51 -8.42 -29.13
C LYS A 340 1.98 -8.80 -29.17
N THR A 341 2.66 -8.62 -28.04
CA THR A 341 3.88 -9.37 -27.75
C THR A 341 3.48 -10.85 -27.68
N ARG A 342 3.74 -11.62 -28.74
CA ARG A 342 3.42 -13.06 -28.81
C ARG A 342 4.32 -13.91 -27.89
N SER A 343 4.82 -13.32 -26.81
CA SER A 343 5.50 -14.06 -25.76
C SER A 343 4.41 -14.61 -24.85
N ASP A 344 4.35 -15.94 -24.74
CA ASP A 344 3.49 -16.61 -23.76
C ASP A 344 3.89 -16.23 -22.32
N ASP A 345 5.12 -15.70 -22.15
CA ASP A 345 5.67 -15.26 -20.88
C ASP A 345 5.17 -13.85 -20.52
N LYS A 346 3.97 -13.79 -19.90
CA LYS A 346 3.42 -12.57 -19.29
C LYS A 346 4.10 -12.20 -17.96
N VAL A 347 4.83 -13.15 -17.39
CA VAL A 347 5.41 -13.10 -16.06
C VAL A 347 6.79 -13.75 -16.11
N TYR A 348 7.82 -13.05 -15.64
CA TYR A 348 9.19 -13.56 -15.58
C TYR A 348 9.67 -13.58 -14.13
N ARG A 349 10.29 -14.69 -13.72
CA ARG A 349 11.03 -14.78 -12.47
C ARG A 349 12.50 -14.46 -12.72
N LEU A 350 12.98 -13.42 -12.06
CA LEU A 350 14.31 -12.87 -12.22
C LEU A 350 15.17 -13.15 -11.00
N GLN A 351 16.39 -13.60 -11.26
CA GLN A 351 17.41 -13.84 -10.23
C GLN A 351 18.25 -12.58 -10.05
N PRO A 352 18.76 -12.30 -8.83
CA PRO A 352 19.79 -11.31 -8.63
C PRO A 352 21.01 -11.62 -9.51
N MET A 353 21.58 -10.61 -10.13
CA MET A 353 22.73 -10.72 -11.01
C MET A 353 23.75 -9.60 -10.68
N PRO A 354 25.05 -9.80 -11.00
CA PRO A 354 26.01 -8.72 -10.88
C PRO A 354 25.64 -7.57 -11.83
N GLN A 355 25.96 -6.33 -11.46
CA GLN A 355 25.68 -5.15 -12.29
C GLN A 355 26.20 -5.28 -13.73
N SER A 356 27.33 -5.94 -13.93
CA SER A 356 27.94 -6.19 -15.24
C SER A 356 27.06 -7.03 -16.17
N ALA A 357 26.04 -7.75 -15.66
CA ALA A 357 25.10 -8.52 -16.47
C ALA A 357 23.91 -7.69 -16.99
N CYS A 358 23.69 -6.49 -16.43
CA CYS A 358 22.65 -5.56 -16.84
C CYS A 358 23.22 -4.29 -17.50
N ALA A 359 24.45 -3.93 -17.17
CA ALA A 359 25.19 -2.85 -17.83
C ALA A 359 25.13 -3.03 -19.36
N PRO A 360 24.68 -2.00 -20.12
CA PRO A 360 24.82 -1.98 -21.57
C PRO A 360 26.27 -2.15 -22.03
#